data_AF-A0A3D1HZX2-F1
#
_entry.id   AF-A0A3D1HZX2-F1
#
_cell.length_a   1.000
_cell.length_b   1.000
_cell.length_c   1.000
_cell.angle_alpha   90.00
_cell.angle_beta   90.00
_cell.angle_gamma   90.00
#
_symmetry.space_group_name_H-M   'P 1'
#
loop_
_entity.id
_entity.type
_entity.pdbx_description
1 polymer ?
#
loop_
_entity_poly.entity_id
_entity_poly.type
_entity_poly.pdbx_seq_one_letter_code
_entity_poly.pdbx_strand_id
1 'polypeptide(L)' 'MALVPYVIEQTSRGERSYDIYSRLLSDRIIVLSDEINDAT' A
#
# COMPACT_ATOMS: atom_id res chain seq x y z
N MET A 1 1.60 -10.18 13.85
CA MET A 1 0.81 -9.35 12.91
C MET A 1 1.12 -7.89 13.21
N ALA A 2 1.95 -7.25 12.37
CA ALA A 2 2.10 -5.80 12.42
C ALA A 2 0.85 -5.16 11.80
N LEU A 3 0.26 -4.18 12.48
CA LEU A 3 -0.85 -3.42 11.91
C LEU A 3 -0.30 -2.56 10.76
N VAL A 4 -0.78 -2.81 9.54
CA VAL A 4 -0.42 -1.96 8.39
C VAL A 4 -1.24 -0.66 8.51
N PRO A 5 -0.60 0.51 8.52
CA PRO A 5 -1.32 1.78 8.63
C PRO A 5 -2.16 2.03 7.36
N TYR A 6 -3.35 2.58 7.57
CA TYR A 6 -4.22 3.04 6.50
C TYR A 6 -4.03 4.54 6.28
N VAL A 7 -4.16 4.97 5.04
CA VAL A 7 -4.04 6.35 4.59
C VAL A 7 -5.35 6.74 3.92
N ILE A 8 -5.83 7.94 4.21
CA ILE A 8 -7.02 8.52 3.56
C ILE A 8 -6.51 9.45 2.47
N GLU A 9 -6.87 9.17 1.22
CA GLU A 9 -6.63 10.08 0.11
C GLU A 9 -7.92 10.84 -0.22
N GLN A 10 -7.79 12.16 -0.28
CA GLN A 10 -8.86 13.04 -0.73
C GLN A 10 -8.77 13.22 -2.25
N THR A 11 -9.66 12.57 -2.99
CA THR A 11 -9.81 12.77 -4.44
C THR A 11 -10.93 13.77 -4.71
N SER A 12 -10.93 14.40 -5.89
CA SER A 12 -11.98 15.38 -6.28
C SER A 12 -13.41 14.80 -6.30
N ARG A 13 -13.57 13.48 -6.19
CA ARG A 13 -14.86 12.76 -6.14
C ARG A 13 -15.18 12.15 -4.77
N GLY A 14 -14.32 12.33 -3.76
CA GLY A 14 -14.53 11.83 -2.40
C GLY A 14 -13.25 11.32 -1.72
N GLU A 15 -13.41 10.86 -0.48
CA GLU A 15 -12.35 10.23 0.32
C GLU A 15 -12.29 8.72 0.04
N ARG A 16 -11.10 8.20 -0.25
CA ARG A 16 -10.85 6.76 -0.34
C ARG A 16 -9.76 6.38 0.65
N SER A 17 -10.05 5.38 1.47
CA SER A 17 -9.07 4.76 2.36
C SER A 17 -8.34 3.65 1.62
N TYR A 18 -7.02 3.67 1.72
CA TYR A 18 -6.13 2.64 1.19
C TYR A 18 -5.11 2.26 2.25
N ASP A 19 -4.55 1.07 2.18
CA ASP A 19 -3.35 0.75 2.95
C ASP A 19 -2.14 1.49 2.33
N ILE A 20 -1.11 1.70 3.15
CA ILE A 20 0.11 2.39 2.70
C ILE A 20 0.75 1.71 1.48
N TYR A 21 0.67 0.38 1.38
CA TYR A 21 1.24 -0.36 0.26
C TYR A 21 0.46 -0.14 -1.04
N SER A 22 -0.88 -0.14 -1.04
CA SER A 22 -1.63 0.20 -2.27
C SER A 22 -1.43 1.65 -2.69
N ARG A 23 -1.23 2.56 -1.74
CA ARG A 23 -0.88 3.96 -2.05
C ARG A 23 0.44 4.04 -2.81
N LEU A 24 1.48 3.37 -2.31
CA LEU A 24 2.79 3.32 -2.97
C LEU A 24 2.75 2.61 -4.33
N LEU A 25 1.98 1.52 -4.46
CA LEU A 25 1.79 0.83 -5.73
C LEU A 25 1.12 1.72 -6.79
N SER A 26 0.22 2.62 -6.38
CA SER A 26 -0.40 3.60 -7.30
C SER A 26 0.63 4.56 -7.89
N ASP A 27 1.68 4.89 -7.13
CA ASP A 27 2.83 5.68 -7.58
C ASP A 27 3.91 4.82 -8.30
N ARG A 28 3.59 3.55 -8.57
CA ARG A 28 4.50 2.53 -9.15
C ARG A 28 5.71 2.23 -8.27
N ILE A 29 5.57 2.35 -6.95
CA ILE A 29 6.60 2.01 -5.97
C ILE A 29 6.29 0.63 -5.39
N ILE A 30 7.23 -0.31 -5.53
CA ILE A 30 7.14 -1.66 -4.97
C ILE A 30 8.08 -1.75 -3.78
N VAL A 31 7.55 -2.15 -2.62
CA VAL A 31 8.32 -2.30 -1.39
C VAL A 31 8.65 -3.77 -1.18
N LEU A 32 9.94 -4.09 -1.06
CA LEU A 32 10.45 -5.44 -0.78
C LEU A 32 11.08 -5.42 0.61
N SER A 33 10.28 -5.79 1.62
CA SER A 33 10.66 -5.74 3.04
C SER A 33 11.17 -7.07 3.58
N ASP A 34 10.95 -8.15 2.84
CA ASP A 34 11.15 -9.52 3.30
C ASP A 34 12.11 -10.28 2.38
N GLU A 35 12.56 -11.46 2.82
CA GLU A 35 13.44 -12.31 2.01
C GLU A 35 12.77 -12.72 0.70
N ILE A 36 13.53 -12.69 -0.39
CA ILE A 36 13.02 -13.09 -1.70
C ILE A 36 12.89 -14.61 -1.70
N ASN A 37 11.65 -15.07 -1.73
CA ASN A 37 11.32 -16.48 -1.92
C ASN A 37 10.52 -16.65 -3.22
N ASP A 38 10.68 -17.82 -3.84
CA ASP A 38 9.73 -18.29 -4.85
C ASP A 38 8.48 -18.74 -4.08
N ALA A 39 7.57 -17.79 -3.83
CA ALA A 39 6.25 -18.11 -3.30
C ALA A 39 5.53 -19.01 -4.32
N THR A 40 5.61 -20.32 -4.09
CA THR A 40 4.94 -21.36 -4.90
C THR A 40 3.51 -21.54 -4.43
#